data_AF-A0A2T3BE09-F1
#
_entry.id   AF-A0A2T3BE09-F1
#
_cell.length_a   1.000
_cell.length_b   1.000
_cell.length_c   1.000
_cell.angle_alpha   90.00
_cell.angle_beta   90.00
_cell.angle_gamma   90.00
#
_symmetry.space_group_name_H-M   'P 1'
#
loop_
_entity.id
_entity.type
_entity.pdbx_description
1 polymer ?
#
loop_
_entity_poly.entity_id
_entity_poly.type
_entity_poly.pdbx_seq_one_letter_code
_entity_poly.pdbx_strand_id
1 'polypeptide(L)'
;MTRPFLEVFPREIRDQIYTFVLASPSGVVTLSPWTLEVARSLSLVRTCKQIRRECKDIIWLHNGLKLREPTQLTHKLNDLWKFRSVKYVQHLKIYLALLDRDELEWMSTAFQALAGWSRNGSLRSITLTAVRDRPRSVDEFHEELDLMIHGVPVDGRLYRESSARTTMVINTGWPQFSHWGKQMWLREMLLDPSQTYEFLKKMHDTLRGELWVDGVLCFKDQKQVVQAFNLDPRDGEVQFIVGGSSAR
;
A
#
# COMPACT_ATOMS: atom_id res chain seq x y z
N MET A 1 21.77 41.42 20.40
CA MET A 1 21.05 40.71 19.33
C MET A 1 20.90 39.26 19.77
N THR A 2 19.67 38.82 20.04
CA THR A 2 19.36 37.43 20.38
C THR A 2 19.67 36.56 19.16
N ARG A 3 20.65 35.66 19.28
CA ARG A 3 20.94 34.70 18.21
C ARG A 3 19.68 33.84 17.97
N PRO A 4 19.30 33.57 16.71
CA PRO A 4 18.22 32.64 16.40
C PRO A 4 18.41 31.32 17.13
N PHE A 5 17.29 30.77 17.62
CA PHE A 5 17.27 29.48 18.29
C PHE A 5 17.92 28.40 17.39
N LEU A 6 18.92 27.69 17.94
CA LEU A 6 19.81 26.68 17.33
C LEU A 6 21.07 27.16 16.60
N GLU A 7 21.22 28.44 16.24
CA GLU A 7 22.47 28.94 15.63
C GLU A 7 23.67 28.99 16.60
N VAL A 8 23.42 28.74 17.88
CA VAL A 8 24.45 28.59 18.90
C VAL A 8 25.24 27.29 18.74
N PHE A 9 24.64 26.27 18.12
CA PHE A 9 25.28 24.96 17.91
C PHE A 9 25.85 24.85 16.49
N PRO A 10 27.04 24.25 16.30
CA PRO A 10 27.55 23.85 14.98
C PRO A 10 26.61 22.89 14.25
N ARG A 11 26.72 22.82 12.92
CA ARG A 11 25.82 22.02 12.08
C ARG A 11 25.85 20.55 12.46
N GLU A 12 27.02 20.03 12.79
CA GLU A 12 27.30 18.65 13.17
C GLU A 12 26.54 18.26 14.44
N ILE A 13 26.48 19.17 15.42
CA ILE A 13 25.75 18.96 16.67
C ILE A 13 24.25 19.03 16.42
N ARG A 14 23.78 19.94 15.55
CA ARG A 14 22.37 19.99 15.16
C ARG A 14 21.93 18.73 14.44
N ASP A 15 22.75 18.22 13.52
CA ASP A 15 22.46 16.97 12.81
C ASP A 15 22.40 15.77 13.77
N GLN A 16 23.28 15.69 14.77
CA GLN A 16 23.17 14.66 15.81
C GLN A 16 21.88 14.79 16.64
N ILE A 17 21.47 16.02 16.99
CA ILE A 17 20.19 16.27 17.68
C ILE A 17 19.01 15.84 16.78
N TYR A 18 19.04 16.20 15.50
CA TYR A 18 18.01 15.84 14.54
C TYR A 18 17.95 14.32 14.36
N THR A 19 19.08 13.66 14.14
CA THR A 19 19.15 12.20 14.05
C THR A 19 18.63 11.55 15.33
N PHE A 20 18.98 12.04 16.52
CA PHE A 20 18.46 11.47 17.77
C PHE A 20 16.94 11.64 17.94
N VAL A 21 16.40 12.81 17.57
CA VAL A 21 14.96 13.10 17.69
C VAL A 21 14.14 12.40 16.60
N LEU A 22 14.72 12.25 15.41
CA LEU A 22 14.08 11.65 14.24
C LEU A 22 14.31 10.15 14.15
N ALA A 23 15.34 9.60 14.80
CA ALA A 23 15.56 8.16 14.84
C ALA A 23 14.43 7.52 15.62
N SER A 24 13.60 6.74 14.93
CA SER A 24 12.77 5.77 15.62
C SER A 24 13.68 4.75 16.30
N PRO A 25 13.39 4.31 17.55
CA PRO A 25 14.10 3.20 18.19
C PRO A 25 14.11 1.92 17.33
N SER A 26 13.18 1.82 16.38
CA SER A 26 13.05 0.71 15.43
C SER A 26 13.77 0.94 14.09
N GLY A 27 14.29 2.13 13.81
CA GLY A 27 14.85 2.52 12.51
C GLY A 27 13.81 2.64 11.38
N VAL A 28 12.53 2.60 11.74
CA VAL A 28 11.40 2.57 10.82
C VAL A 28 10.46 3.74 11.11
N VAL A 29 10.15 4.55 10.09
CA VAL A 29 9.01 5.47 10.13
C VAL A 29 7.89 4.83 9.32
N THR A 30 6.84 4.36 9.99
CA THR A 30 5.66 3.82 9.31
C THR A 30 4.88 4.97 8.66
N LEU A 31 4.42 4.90 7.41
CA LEU A 31 3.58 5.96 6.82
C LEU A 31 2.18 6.14 7.46
N SER A 32 1.89 5.41 8.54
CA SER A 32 0.70 5.65 9.36
C SER A 32 0.72 7.07 9.93
N PRO A 33 -0.21 7.97 9.51
CA PRO A 33 -0.27 9.35 10.00
C PRO A 33 -0.62 9.47 11.49
N TRP A 34 -0.79 8.33 12.17
CA TRP A 34 -1.25 8.23 13.56
C TRP A 34 -0.21 7.62 14.52
N THR A 35 0.98 7.24 14.04
CA THR A 35 2.03 6.87 15.00
C THR A 35 2.64 8.13 15.62
N LEU A 36 2.80 8.11 16.94
CA LEU A 36 3.42 9.19 17.71
C LEU A 36 4.78 9.61 17.11
N GLU A 37 5.49 8.66 16.51
CA GLU A 37 6.80 8.84 15.87
C GLU A 37 6.73 9.61 14.55
N VAL A 38 5.73 9.37 13.69
CA VAL A 38 5.50 10.15 12.45
C VAL A 38 5.01 11.54 12.78
N ALA A 39 4.06 11.64 13.72
CA ALA A 39 3.58 12.94 14.19
C ALA A 39 4.73 13.76 14.81
N ARG A 40 5.63 13.13 15.59
CA ARG A 40 6.83 13.75 16.17
C ARG A 40 7.88 14.11 15.11
N SER A 41 8.12 13.25 14.13
CA SER A 41 9.10 13.49 13.05
C SER A 41 8.63 14.60 12.09
N LEU A 42 7.35 14.59 11.71
CA LEU A 42 6.77 15.62 10.84
C LEU A 42 6.50 16.94 11.59
N SER A 43 6.22 16.92 12.90
CA SER A 43 6.10 18.15 13.69
C SER A 43 7.44 18.88 13.81
N LEU A 44 8.57 18.16 13.93
CA LEU A 44 9.90 18.78 13.92
C LEU A 44 10.15 19.55 12.62
N VAL A 45 9.84 18.96 11.46
CA VAL A 45 9.98 19.60 10.13
C VAL A 45 9.07 20.82 9.97
N ARG A 46 8.01 20.92 10.77
CA ARG A 46 7.04 22.02 10.72
C ARG A 46 7.38 23.19 11.66
N THR A 47 8.44 23.08 12.47
CA THR A 47 8.81 24.11 13.46
C THR A 47 9.26 25.43 12.84
N CYS A 48 10.32 25.42 12.01
CA CYS A 48 10.83 26.62 11.34
C CYS A 48 11.51 26.32 10.00
N LYS A 49 11.74 27.36 9.18
CA LYS A 49 12.35 27.23 7.84
C LYS A 49 13.76 26.63 7.88
N GLN A 50 14.53 26.89 8.94
CA GLN A 50 15.86 26.32 9.13
C GLN A 50 15.75 24.82 9.36
N ILE A 51 15.12 24.38 10.46
CA ILE A 51 14.94 22.95 10.82
C ILE A 51 14.33 22.17 9.65
N ARG A 52 13.34 22.74 8.93
CA ARG A 52 12.77 22.11 7.74
C ARG A 52 13.80 21.81 6.66
N ARG A 53 14.68 22.76 6.34
CA ARG A 53 15.73 22.59 5.33
C ARG A 53 16.81 21.62 5.79
N GLU A 54 17.13 21.62 7.07
CA GLU A 54 18.19 20.79 7.64
C GLU A 54 17.74 19.33 7.81
N CYS A 55 16.50 19.08 8.25
CA CYS A 55 15.99 17.75 8.57
C CYS A 55 15.39 16.98 7.39
N LYS A 56 14.98 17.66 6.31
CA LYS A 56 14.23 16.99 5.22
C LYS A 56 14.95 15.78 4.65
N ASP A 57 16.28 15.85 4.51
CA ASP A 57 17.08 14.77 3.93
C ASP A 57 17.50 13.75 5.01
N ILE A 58 17.70 14.21 6.25
CA ILE A 58 18.06 13.38 7.42
C ILE A 58 16.94 12.39 7.79
N ILE A 59 15.68 12.80 7.66
CA ILE A 59 14.52 11.94 7.94
C ILE A 59 14.55 10.69 7.07
N TRP A 60 14.80 10.86 5.78
CA TRP A 60 14.82 9.76 4.81
C TRP A 60 16.11 8.92 4.92
N LEU A 61 17.21 9.53 5.36
CA LEU A 61 18.48 8.82 5.56
C LEU A 61 18.43 7.82 6.73
N HIS A 62 17.72 8.17 7.81
CA HIS A 62 17.72 7.40 9.05
C HIS A 62 16.43 6.63 9.31
N ASN A 63 15.34 6.96 8.62
CA ASN A 63 14.10 6.24 8.75
C ASN A 63 13.73 5.60 7.41
N GLY A 64 13.83 4.28 7.36
CA GLY A 64 13.18 3.53 6.29
C GLY A 64 11.67 3.63 6.47
N LEU A 65 10.94 3.83 5.37
CA LEU A 65 9.52 3.50 5.36
C LEU A 65 9.42 1.99 5.41
N LYS A 66 9.01 1.42 6.54
CA LYS A 66 8.58 0.03 6.60
C LYS A 66 7.18 -0.04 7.17
N LEU A 67 6.37 -0.89 6.56
CA LEU A 67 5.07 -1.26 7.06
C LEU A 67 5.27 -2.14 8.30
N ARG A 68 4.42 -2.00 9.32
CA ARG A 68 4.45 -2.93 10.46
C ARG A 68 4.05 -4.31 9.95
N GLU A 69 4.77 -5.35 10.38
CA GLU A 69 4.36 -6.72 10.16
C GLU A 69 3.75 -7.31 11.45
N PRO A 70 2.55 -7.91 11.41
CA PRO A 70 1.58 -7.88 10.30
C PRO A 70 0.94 -6.48 10.13
N THR A 71 0.53 -6.15 8.89
CA THR A 71 -0.09 -4.86 8.56
C THR A 71 -1.51 -4.77 9.13
N GLN A 72 -2.04 -3.56 9.31
CA GLN A 72 -3.44 -3.38 9.71
C GLN A 72 -4.40 -3.97 8.66
N LEU A 73 -4.01 -3.95 7.38
CA LEU A 73 -4.73 -4.64 6.31
C LEU A 73 -4.81 -6.15 6.57
N THR A 74 -3.70 -6.81 6.93
CA THR A 74 -3.70 -8.24 7.29
C THR A 74 -4.69 -8.53 8.42
N HIS A 75 -4.72 -7.69 9.45
CA HIS A 75 -5.68 -7.84 10.55
C HIS A 75 -7.12 -7.69 10.07
N LYS A 76 -7.43 -6.67 9.26
CA LYS A 76 -8.77 -6.47 8.69
C LYS A 76 -9.24 -7.65 7.85
N LEU A 77 -8.39 -8.19 6.98
CA LEU A 77 -8.74 -9.36 6.17
C LEU A 77 -8.97 -10.61 7.03
N ASN A 78 -8.18 -10.80 8.10
CA ASN A 78 -8.40 -11.89 9.05
C ASN A 78 -9.70 -11.71 9.85
N ASP A 79 -10.05 -10.48 10.22
CA ASP A 79 -11.33 -10.20 10.90
C ASP A 79 -12.51 -10.42 9.96
N LEU A 80 -12.39 -10.02 8.70
CA LEU A 80 -13.41 -10.25 7.67
C LEU A 80 -13.68 -11.75 7.47
N TRP A 81 -12.64 -12.58 7.50
CA TRP A 81 -12.76 -14.04 7.40
C TRP A 81 -13.68 -14.67 8.46
N LYS A 82 -13.82 -14.03 9.63
CA LYS A 82 -14.67 -14.53 10.72
C LYS A 82 -16.16 -14.46 10.35
N PHE A 83 -16.55 -13.60 9.42
CA PHE A 83 -17.94 -13.49 8.98
C PHE A 83 -18.32 -14.60 8.00
N ARG A 84 -19.48 -15.21 8.22
CA ARG A 84 -19.99 -16.30 7.36
C ARG A 84 -20.21 -15.86 5.91
N SER A 85 -20.60 -14.61 5.68
CA SER A 85 -20.83 -14.05 4.34
C SER A 85 -19.59 -14.14 3.46
N VAL A 86 -18.40 -13.90 4.02
CA VAL A 86 -17.13 -13.90 3.30
C VAL A 86 -16.75 -15.30 2.80
N LYS A 87 -17.22 -16.37 3.46
CA LYS A 87 -16.94 -17.75 3.03
C LYS A 87 -17.53 -18.10 1.66
N TYR A 88 -18.58 -17.38 1.24
CA TYR A 88 -19.24 -17.55 -0.06
C TYR A 88 -18.68 -16.61 -1.14
N VAL A 89 -17.75 -15.72 -0.79
CA VAL A 89 -17.10 -14.86 -1.76
C VAL A 89 -16.22 -15.73 -2.66
N GLN A 90 -16.46 -15.63 -3.96
CA GLN A 90 -15.73 -16.31 -5.01
C GLN A 90 -14.75 -15.38 -5.72
N HIS A 91 -15.07 -14.09 -5.78
CA HIS A 91 -14.28 -13.10 -6.50
C HIS A 91 -13.98 -11.92 -5.58
N LEU A 92 -12.70 -11.65 -5.35
CA LEU A 92 -12.24 -10.47 -4.63
C LEU A 92 -11.62 -9.49 -5.61
N LYS A 93 -12.15 -8.27 -5.69
CA LYS A 93 -11.56 -7.18 -6.45
C LYS A 93 -10.99 -6.15 -5.49
N ILE A 94 -9.74 -5.77 -5.67
CA ILE A 94 -9.06 -4.79 -4.84
C ILE A 94 -8.57 -3.67 -5.76
N TYR A 95 -9.08 -2.48 -5.50
CA TYR A 95 -8.70 -1.28 -6.21
C TYR A 95 -7.60 -0.57 -5.45
N LEU A 96 -6.46 -0.40 -6.10
CA LEU A 96 -5.26 0.25 -5.55
C LEU A 96 -5.05 1.58 -6.26
N ALA A 97 -4.37 2.52 -5.57
CA ALA A 97 -4.00 3.78 -6.20
C ALA A 97 -3.00 3.60 -7.34
N LEU A 98 -2.03 2.69 -7.15
CA LEU A 98 -1.00 2.31 -8.11
C LEU A 98 -0.67 0.81 -7.93
N LEU A 99 0.00 0.24 -8.92
CA LEU A 99 0.65 -1.08 -8.86
C LEU A 99 2.17 -0.92 -8.86
N ASP A 100 2.66 -0.07 -7.95
CA ASP A 100 4.08 0.18 -7.73
C ASP A 100 4.61 -0.68 -6.58
N ARG A 101 5.91 -0.52 -6.29
CA ARG A 101 6.59 -1.26 -5.24
C ARG A 101 5.93 -1.13 -3.86
N ASP A 102 5.54 0.08 -3.45
CA ASP A 102 5.00 0.35 -2.11
C ASP A 102 3.61 -0.30 -1.93
N GLU A 103 2.71 -0.13 -2.91
CA GLU A 103 1.39 -0.76 -2.87
C GLU A 103 1.47 -2.29 -2.97
N LEU A 104 2.35 -2.82 -3.83
CA LEU A 104 2.53 -4.27 -3.97
C LEU A 104 3.22 -4.90 -2.76
N GLU A 105 4.16 -4.21 -2.12
CA GLU A 105 4.75 -4.66 -0.86
C GLU A 105 3.69 -4.73 0.24
N TRP A 106 2.90 -3.66 0.40
CA TRP A 106 1.77 -3.62 1.33
C TRP A 106 0.78 -4.76 1.09
N MET A 107 0.35 -4.95 -0.16
CA MET A 107 -0.56 -6.03 -0.52
C MET A 107 0.05 -7.42 -0.34
N SER A 108 1.33 -7.60 -0.68
CA SER A 108 2.02 -8.88 -0.53
C SER A 108 2.06 -9.36 0.92
N THR A 109 2.20 -8.44 1.89
CA THR A 109 2.11 -8.79 3.32
C THR A 109 0.70 -9.22 3.74
N ALA A 110 -0.34 -8.60 3.16
CA ALA A 110 -1.73 -8.91 3.43
C ALA A 110 -2.25 -10.18 2.73
N PHE A 111 -1.62 -10.59 1.63
CA PHE A 111 -1.99 -11.78 0.85
C PHE A 111 -1.95 -13.07 1.66
N GLN A 112 -1.13 -13.15 2.72
CA GLN A 112 -1.12 -14.31 3.61
C GLN A 112 -2.48 -14.55 4.28
N ALA A 113 -3.23 -13.50 4.60
CA ALA A 113 -4.59 -13.63 5.15
C ALA A 113 -5.56 -14.21 4.11
N LEU A 114 -5.42 -13.82 2.83
CA LEU A 114 -6.24 -14.29 1.71
C LEU A 114 -5.96 -15.77 1.37
N ALA A 115 -4.76 -16.27 1.66
CA ALA A 115 -4.47 -17.70 1.55
C ALA A 115 -5.43 -18.55 2.39
N GLY A 116 -5.80 -18.06 3.59
CA GLY A 116 -6.79 -18.71 4.44
C GLY A 116 -8.19 -18.78 3.79
N TRP A 117 -8.56 -17.73 3.06
CA TRP A 117 -9.84 -17.64 2.35
C TRP A 117 -9.90 -18.60 1.17
N SER A 118 -8.80 -18.71 0.43
CA SER A 118 -8.62 -19.65 -0.68
C SER A 118 -8.70 -21.11 -0.21
N ARG A 119 -8.03 -21.47 0.89
CA ARG A 119 -7.97 -22.87 1.36
C ARG A 119 -9.26 -23.37 2.00
N ASN A 120 -9.95 -22.50 2.74
CA ASN A 120 -11.09 -22.89 3.58
C ASN A 120 -12.43 -22.27 3.14
N GLY A 121 -12.44 -21.53 2.03
CA GLY A 121 -13.60 -20.81 1.51
C GLY A 121 -13.88 -21.11 0.05
N SER A 122 -14.68 -20.25 -0.57
CA SER A 122 -15.09 -20.39 -1.97
C SER A 122 -14.28 -19.50 -2.93
N LEU A 123 -13.19 -18.89 -2.46
CA LEU A 123 -12.45 -17.89 -3.22
C LEU A 123 -11.77 -18.52 -4.43
N ARG A 124 -12.17 -18.06 -5.63
CA ARG A 124 -11.69 -18.55 -6.93
C ARG A 124 -10.75 -17.57 -7.61
N SER A 125 -10.97 -16.27 -7.44
CA SER A 125 -10.09 -15.27 -8.05
C SER A 125 -9.90 -14.04 -7.17
N ILE A 126 -8.72 -13.44 -7.29
CA ILE A 126 -8.38 -12.15 -6.71
C ILE A 126 -7.87 -11.26 -7.85
N THR A 127 -8.46 -10.08 -8.01
CA THR A 127 -8.02 -9.10 -9.00
C THR A 127 -7.53 -7.85 -8.28
N LEU A 128 -6.31 -7.43 -8.56
CA LEU A 128 -5.75 -6.15 -8.17
C LEU A 128 -5.79 -5.24 -9.39
N THR A 129 -6.40 -4.06 -9.27
CA THR A 129 -6.50 -3.11 -10.37
C THR A 129 -6.01 -1.76 -9.90
N ALA A 130 -5.05 -1.17 -10.63
CA ALA A 130 -4.72 0.23 -10.44
C ALA A 130 -5.88 1.09 -10.93
N VAL A 131 -6.38 2.00 -10.09
CA VAL A 131 -7.46 2.90 -10.49
C VAL A 131 -6.88 4.04 -11.33
N ARG A 132 -7.33 4.07 -12.59
CA ARG A 132 -6.92 5.01 -13.65
C ARG A 132 -6.77 6.48 -13.25
N ASP A 133 -5.72 7.10 -13.79
CA ASP A 133 -5.53 8.56 -13.97
C ASP A 133 -6.24 9.11 -15.24
N ARG A 134 -7.48 8.67 -15.54
CA ARG A 134 -8.26 9.15 -16.70
C ARG A 134 -9.45 10.02 -16.28
N PRO A 135 -10.10 10.77 -17.22
CA PRO A 135 -11.38 11.39 -16.97
C PRO A 135 -12.39 10.33 -16.53
N ARG A 136 -12.87 10.49 -15.29
CA ARG A 136 -13.69 9.49 -14.62
C ARG A 136 -15.14 9.58 -15.05
N SER A 137 -15.83 8.45 -15.03
CA SER A 137 -17.28 8.47 -15.09
C SER A 137 -17.85 9.11 -13.82
N VAL A 138 -19.12 9.52 -13.88
CA VAL A 138 -19.84 10.04 -12.71
C VAL A 138 -19.88 8.98 -11.59
N ASP A 139 -20.00 7.70 -11.93
CA ASP A 139 -20.05 6.62 -10.95
C ASP A 139 -18.69 6.41 -10.26
N GLU A 140 -17.58 6.38 -11.03
CA GLU A 140 -16.22 6.28 -10.49
C GLU A 140 -15.90 7.46 -9.55
N PHE A 141 -16.44 8.65 -9.84
CA PHE A 141 -16.30 9.81 -8.95
C PHE A 141 -17.07 9.65 -7.65
N HIS A 142 -18.31 9.13 -7.70
CA HIS A 142 -19.08 8.86 -6.50
C HIS A 142 -18.43 7.80 -5.61
N GLU A 143 -17.84 6.75 -6.19
CA GLU A 143 -17.11 5.72 -5.43
C GLU A 143 -15.88 6.30 -4.70
N GLU A 144 -15.15 7.22 -5.32
CA GLU A 144 -14.04 7.90 -4.65
C GLU A 144 -14.54 8.85 -3.55
N LEU A 145 -15.57 9.64 -3.80
CA LEU A 145 -16.18 10.49 -2.77
C LEU A 145 -16.67 9.65 -1.58
N ASP A 146 -17.30 8.51 -1.85
CA ASP A 146 -17.79 7.57 -0.86
C ASP A 146 -16.63 6.96 -0.03
N LEU A 147 -15.50 6.67 -0.67
CA LEU A 147 -14.26 6.29 0.02
C LEU A 147 -13.67 7.44 0.85
N MET A 148 -13.75 8.69 0.38
CA MET A 148 -13.25 9.84 1.13
C MET A 148 -14.10 10.16 2.37
N ILE A 149 -15.41 10.05 2.26
CA ILE A 149 -16.34 10.40 3.34
C ILE A 149 -16.36 9.31 4.42
N HIS A 150 -16.31 8.04 4.02
CA HIS A 150 -16.55 6.91 4.92
C HIS A 150 -15.39 5.92 5.02
N GLY A 151 -14.34 6.09 4.24
CA GLY A 151 -13.15 5.24 4.29
C GLY A 151 -12.44 5.36 5.64
N VAL A 152 -11.96 4.23 6.15
CA VAL A 152 -11.19 4.20 7.38
C VAL A 152 -9.70 4.20 7.08
N PRO A 153 -8.85 4.87 7.89
CA PRO A 153 -7.42 4.83 7.70
C PRO A 153 -6.86 3.46 8.07
N VAL A 154 -6.11 2.85 7.15
CA VAL A 154 -5.44 1.54 7.30
C VAL A 154 -4.03 1.69 6.75
N ASP A 155 -3.02 1.58 7.60
CA ASP A 155 -1.60 1.69 7.20
C ASP A 155 -1.27 2.95 6.37
N GLY A 156 -1.98 4.06 6.61
CA GLY A 156 -1.79 5.32 5.88
C GLY A 156 -2.62 5.46 4.60
N ARG A 157 -3.44 4.46 4.24
CA ARG A 157 -4.39 4.49 3.11
C ARG A 157 -5.82 4.59 3.60
N LEU A 158 -6.70 5.18 2.81
CA LEU A 158 -8.14 5.00 2.95
C LEU A 158 -8.48 3.58 2.53
N TYR A 159 -9.38 2.95 3.27
CA TYR A 159 -9.84 1.59 3.03
C TYR A 159 -11.35 1.53 3.22
N ARG A 160 -12.03 0.85 2.29
CA ARG A 160 -13.44 0.49 2.44
C ARG A 160 -13.75 -0.78 1.69
N GLU A 161 -14.45 -1.69 2.36
CA GLU A 161 -14.97 -2.90 1.78
C GLU A 161 -16.47 -2.79 1.46
N SER A 162 -16.88 -3.47 0.39
CA SER A 162 -18.26 -3.74 0.07
C SER A 162 -18.39 -5.16 -0.43
N SER A 163 -19.55 -5.79 -0.21
CA SER A 163 -19.79 -7.16 -0.68
C SER A 163 -21.16 -7.27 -1.32
N ALA A 164 -21.21 -7.91 -2.47
CA ALA A 164 -22.42 -8.16 -3.23
C ALA A 164 -22.42 -9.62 -3.73
N ARG A 165 -23.30 -10.43 -3.15
CA ARG A 165 -23.43 -11.87 -3.46
C ARG A 165 -22.10 -12.62 -3.30
N THR A 166 -21.50 -13.01 -4.42
CA THR A 166 -20.25 -13.78 -4.50
C THR A 166 -19.02 -12.90 -4.77
N THR A 167 -19.21 -11.59 -4.94
CA THR A 167 -18.11 -10.65 -5.22
C THR A 167 -17.92 -9.71 -4.05
N MET A 168 -16.68 -9.56 -3.63
CA MET A 168 -16.26 -8.56 -2.65
C MET A 168 -15.36 -7.54 -3.33
N VAL A 169 -15.57 -6.27 -3.03
CA VAL A 169 -14.77 -5.16 -3.55
C VAL A 169 -14.12 -4.46 -2.36
N ILE A 170 -12.81 -4.28 -2.44
CA ILE A 170 -12.04 -3.48 -1.49
C ILE A 170 -11.52 -2.27 -2.26
N ASN A 171 -11.97 -1.09 -1.87
CA ASN A 171 -11.48 0.18 -2.37
C ASN A 171 -10.40 0.69 -1.43
N THR A 172 -9.23 0.97 -1.99
CA THR A 172 -8.15 1.64 -1.29
C THR A 172 -7.75 2.90 -2.01
N GLY A 173 -7.16 3.85 -1.29
CA GLY A 173 -6.67 5.08 -1.90
C GLY A 173 -5.79 5.87 -0.95
N TRP A 174 -4.99 6.77 -1.51
CA TRP A 174 -4.23 7.69 -0.67
C TRP A 174 -5.16 8.74 -0.06
N PRO A 175 -4.90 9.17 1.19
CA PRO A 175 -5.58 10.33 1.73
C PRO A 175 -5.28 11.54 0.84
N GLN A 176 -6.29 12.31 0.46
CA GLN A 176 -6.07 13.51 -0.35
C GLN A 176 -5.39 14.59 0.49
N PHE A 177 -4.06 14.67 0.41
CA PHE A 177 -3.28 15.64 1.19
C PHE A 177 -3.22 17.03 0.54
N SER A 178 -3.73 17.22 -0.69
CA SER A 178 -3.62 18.49 -1.42
C SER A 178 -4.37 18.52 -2.77
N HIS A 179 -4.36 19.68 -3.45
CA HIS A 179 -4.82 19.84 -4.84
C HIS A 179 -4.21 18.80 -5.81
N TRP A 180 -4.99 18.35 -6.80
CA TRP A 180 -4.65 17.31 -7.79
C TRP A 180 -3.20 17.35 -8.29
N GLY A 181 -2.72 18.52 -8.74
CA GLY A 181 -1.34 18.65 -9.26
C GLY A 181 -0.23 18.27 -8.26
N LYS A 182 -0.44 18.46 -6.95
CA LYS A 182 0.53 18.04 -5.92
C LYS A 182 0.46 16.53 -5.63
N GLN A 183 -0.73 15.95 -5.75
CA GLN A 183 -0.91 14.50 -5.67
C GLN A 183 -0.25 13.80 -6.85
N MET A 184 -0.45 14.32 -8.07
CA MET A 184 0.22 13.84 -9.27
C MET A 184 1.74 13.93 -9.14
N TRP A 185 2.28 15.07 -8.72
CA TRP A 185 3.72 15.20 -8.48
C TRP A 185 4.23 14.18 -7.45
N LEU A 186 3.52 13.97 -6.35
CA LEU A 186 3.92 13.01 -5.33
C LEU A 186 3.88 11.56 -5.87
N ARG A 187 2.85 11.21 -6.66
CA ARG A 187 2.76 9.91 -7.33
C ARG A 187 3.93 9.68 -8.28
N GLU A 188 4.23 10.65 -9.14
CA GLU A 188 5.38 10.56 -10.07
C GLU A 188 6.72 10.39 -9.34
N MET A 189 6.88 11.03 -8.18
CA MET A 189 8.11 10.94 -7.38
C MET A 189 8.23 9.63 -6.59
N LEU A 190 7.11 9.02 -6.23
CA LEU A 190 7.08 7.79 -5.43
C LEU A 190 6.94 6.52 -6.29
N LEU A 191 6.56 6.66 -7.56
CA LEU A 191 6.40 5.55 -8.48
C LEU A 191 7.72 4.83 -8.67
N ASP A 192 7.81 3.64 -8.06
CA ASP A 192 8.95 2.74 -8.15
C ASP A 192 8.46 1.41 -8.74
N PRO A 193 8.72 1.11 -10.01
CA PRO A 193 8.33 -0.17 -10.62
C PRO A 193 9.31 -1.31 -10.26
N SER A 194 10.37 -1.03 -9.49
CA SER A 194 11.34 -2.06 -9.12
C SER A 194 10.71 -3.12 -8.21
N GLN A 195 11.20 -4.36 -8.32
CA GLN A 195 10.79 -5.50 -7.48
C GLN A 195 9.29 -5.88 -7.57
N THR A 196 8.49 -5.22 -8.41
CA THR A 196 7.09 -5.57 -8.71
C THR A 196 6.94 -7.06 -9.01
N TYR A 197 7.83 -7.59 -9.86
CA TYR A 197 7.91 -9.03 -10.17
C TYR A 197 8.07 -9.93 -8.94
N GLU A 198 8.93 -9.55 -7.98
CA GLU A 198 9.21 -10.36 -6.78
C GLU A 198 7.98 -10.43 -5.87
N PHE A 199 7.28 -9.31 -5.70
CA PHE A 199 6.05 -9.26 -4.91
C PHE A 199 4.92 -10.05 -5.58
N LEU A 200 4.75 -9.91 -6.90
CA LEU A 200 3.76 -10.68 -7.66
C LEU A 200 4.02 -12.19 -7.57
N LYS A 201 5.29 -12.60 -7.71
CA LYS A 201 5.69 -14.00 -7.54
C LYS A 201 5.40 -14.50 -6.12
N LYS A 202 5.74 -13.72 -5.08
CA LYS A 202 5.46 -14.07 -3.68
C LYS A 202 3.95 -14.24 -3.42
N MET A 203 3.13 -13.37 -4.01
CA MET A 203 1.67 -13.47 -3.92
C MET A 203 1.13 -14.69 -4.66
N HIS A 204 1.64 -14.98 -5.85
CA HIS A 204 1.31 -16.19 -6.61
C HIS A 204 1.67 -17.47 -5.86
N ASP A 205 2.87 -17.55 -5.29
CA ASP A 205 3.34 -18.71 -4.52
C ASP A 205 2.45 -18.96 -3.28
N THR A 206 1.84 -17.90 -2.75
CA THR A 206 0.92 -17.96 -1.61
C THR A 206 -0.43 -18.61 -1.96
N LEU A 207 -1.02 -18.24 -3.11
CA LEU A 207 -2.35 -18.71 -3.54
C LEU A 207 -2.30 -20.00 -4.36
N ARG A 208 -1.23 -20.20 -5.13
CA ARG A 208 -1.09 -21.22 -6.18
C ARG A 208 -2.14 -21.03 -7.30
N GLY A 209 -1.98 -21.75 -8.41
CA GLY A 209 -2.86 -21.65 -9.58
C GLY A 209 -2.24 -20.83 -10.70
N GLU A 210 -2.93 -19.77 -11.14
CA GLU A 210 -2.52 -18.94 -12.28
C GLU A 210 -2.41 -17.46 -11.90
N LEU A 211 -1.42 -16.78 -12.47
CA LEU A 211 -1.25 -15.33 -12.37
C LEU A 211 -1.25 -14.72 -13.77
N TRP A 212 -2.19 -13.82 -13.99
CA TRP A 212 -2.38 -13.05 -15.21
C TRP A 212 -2.05 -11.58 -14.92
N VAL A 213 -1.29 -10.95 -15.81
CA VAL A 213 -0.95 -9.52 -15.74
C VAL A 213 -1.32 -8.90 -17.07
N ASP A 214 -2.20 -7.91 -17.06
CA ASP A 214 -2.72 -7.21 -18.24
C ASP A 214 -3.23 -8.18 -19.32
N GLY A 215 -3.90 -9.25 -18.88
CA GLY A 215 -4.43 -10.31 -19.75
C GLY A 215 -3.40 -11.34 -20.23
N VAL A 216 -2.13 -11.25 -19.82
CA VAL A 216 -1.07 -12.20 -20.17
C VAL A 216 -0.83 -13.20 -19.03
N LEU A 217 -0.93 -14.50 -19.32
CA LEU A 217 -0.61 -15.56 -18.34
C LEU A 217 0.90 -15.56 -18.05
N CYS A 218 1.27 -15.13 -16.84
CA CYS A 218 2.67 -14.99 -16.43
C CYS A 218 3.16 -16.21 -15.65
N PHE A 219 2.32 -16.76 -14.77
CA PHE A 219 2.64 -17.96 -14.01
C PHE A 219 1.49 -18.96 -14.01
N LYS A 220 1.84 -20.24 -13.99
CA LYS A 220 0.91 -21.36 -13.85
C LYS A 220 1.56 -22.45 -13.02
N ASP A 221 0.90 -22.88 -11.95
CA ASP A 221 1.34 -23.97 -11.07
C ASP A 221 2.80 -23.80 -10.61
N GLN A 222 3.12 -22.59 -10.11
CA GLN A 222 4.47 -22.17 -9.66
C GLN A 222 5.55 -22.14 -10.74
N LYS A 223 5.20 -22.39 -12.01
CA LYS A 223 6.10 -22.24 -13.15
C LYS A 223 5.87 -20.91 -13.84
N GLN A 224 6.96 -20.22 -14.13
CA GLN A 224 6.94 -19.03 -14.95
C GLN A 224 6.71 -19.45 -16.41
N VAL A 225 5.66 -18.90 -17.02
CA VAL A 225 5.30 -19.15 -18.43
C VAL A 225 5.96 -18.12 -19.33
N VAL A 226 6.03 -16.86 -18.89
CA VAL A 226 6.60 -15.75 -19.64
C VAL A 226 7.78 -15.16 -18.87
N GLN A 227 8.94 -15.01 -19.54
CA GLN A 227 10.18 -14.51 -18.93
C GLN A 227 10.10 -13.04 -18.48
N ALA A 228 9.34 -12.21 -19.19
CA ALA A 228 9.13 -10.81 -18.87
C ALA A 228 7.71 -10.38 -19.24
N PHE A 229 7.05 -9.68 -18.32
CA PHE A 229 5.78 -9.00 -18.57
C PHE A 229 5.94 -7.55 -18.15
N ASN A 230 5.24 -6.65 -18.84
CA ASN A 230 5.22 -5.24 -18.53
C ASN A 230 3.92 -4.95 -17.81
N LEU A 231 4.00 -4.64 -16.51
CA LEU A 231 2.86 -4.20 -15.72
C LEU A 231 2.77 -2.68 -15.80
N ASP A 232 1.64 -2.14 -16.23
CA ASP A 232 1.41 -0.70 -16.09
C ASP A 232 1.11 -0.37 -14.62
N PRO A 233 1.96 0.41 -13.91
CA PRO A 233 1.72 0.75 -12.52
C PRO A 233 0.48 1.66 -12.32
N ARG A 234 -0.11 2.23 -13.37
CA ARG A 234 -1.22 3.20 -13.31
C ARG A 234 -2.55 2.67 -13.81
N ASP A 235 -2.53 1.75 -14.77
CA ASP A 235 -3.74 1.15 -15.36
C ASP A 235 -3.68 -0.37 -15.43
N GLY A 236 -2.67 -0.96 -14.79
CA GLY A 236 -2.48 -2.40 -14.83
C GLY A 236 -3.58 -3.15 -14.08
N GLU A 237 -3.82 -4.37 -14.53
CA GLU A 237 -4.64 -5.35 -13.87
C GLU A 237 -3.84 -6.63 -13.62
N VAL A 238 -3.87 -7.09 -12.38
CA VAL A 238 -3.25 -8.34 -11.95
C VAL A 238 -4.34 -9.26 -11.44
N GLN A 239 -4.50 -10.41 -12.07
CA GLN A 239 -5.50 -11.39 -11.71
C GLN A 239 -4.84 -12.71 -11.26
N PHE A 240 -5.16 -13.12 -10.04
CA PHE A 240 -4.82 -14.42 -9.49
C PHE A 240 -6.03 -15.34 -9.61
N ILE A 241 -5.86 -16.48 -10.27
CA ILE A 241 -6.83 -17.58 -10.25
C ILE A 241 -6.32 -18.62 -9.27
N VAL A 242 -7.11 -18.87 -8.22
CA VAL A 242 -6.78 -19.81 -7.16
C VAL A 242 -6.79 -21.22 -7.72
N GLY A 243 -5.65 -21.90 -7.63
CA GLY A 243 -5.52 -23.31 -7.99
C GLY A 243 -6.34 -24.16 -7.02
N GLY A 244 -7.35 -24.87 -7.53
CA GLY A 244 -8.11 -25.81 -6.72
C GLY A 244 -7.18 -26.85 -6.12
N SER A 245 -7.27 -27.08 -4.81
CA SER A 245 -6.86 -28.36 -4.25
C SER A 245 -7.67 -29.42 -4.98
N SER A 246 -7.05 -30.09 -5.95
CA SER A 246 -7.55 -31.36 -6.44
C SER A 246 -7.75 -32.23 -5.21
N ALA A 247 -9.01 -32.47 -4.87
CA ALA A 247 -9.38 -33.44 -3.87
C ALA A 247 -8.63 -34.75 -4.17
N ARG A 248 -7.91 -35.23 -3.17
CA ARG A 248 -7.67 -36.65 -2.95
C ARG A 248 -8.01 -36.92 -1.51
#